data_AF-A0A3N5ZEU3-F1
#
_entry.id   AF-A0A3N5ZEU3-F1
#
_cell.length_a   1.000
_cell.length_b   1.000
_cell.length_c   1.000
_cell.angle_alpha   90.00
_cell.angle_beta   90.00
_cell.angle_gamma   90.00
#
_symmetry.space_group_name_H-M   'P 1'
#
loop_
_entity.id
_entity.type
_entity.pdbx_description
1 polymer ?
#
loop_
_entity_poly.entity_id
_entity_poly.type
_entity_poly.pdbx_seq_one_letter_code
_entity_poly.pdbx_strand_id
1 'polypeptide(L)'
;MHDPSSIFRFEEHDVFIPMIVLEELDAGKRGMSEGARNVRQVARFLDELMANATKQQIDRGIELPPSKYTNGGRRPPTGRLFFQTRQLATGLPDSLPGHGGDNAILAYTLALRREQPKARVTLVSKDINLRIKSAILGVHAEDYYSDKTIEDADLLYTGVEELPANFWDRTGKSLESWHEQGRTYYRVRGRVTARWAANQFVHQPGEHGLEAIVRRIEGETAVLEVVRDYRSERHGIWGISARNREQNFALNLLLDPEIDFVTILGPAGTGKTLLTLAAGLAQTLETNRFNEIIMTRVTIPLGEDIGFLPGTEEEKMEPWMGALMDNLEVLTQSQEGGSWGRAATNDLLRNRIKIRSLNFMRGRTFLNRYIILDEAQNLTPKQMKAL
;
A
#
# COMPACT_ATOMS: atom_id res chain seq x y z
N MET A 1 -2.89 -18.04 1.88
CA MET A 1 -3.22 -17.74 0.46
C MET A 1 -4.03 -16.46 0.32
N HIS A 2 -5.15 -16.31 1.03
CA HIS A 2 -5.94 -15.07 1.02
C HIS A 2 -5.23 -13.87 1.66
N ASP A 3 -4.30 -14.14 2.57
CA ASP A 3 -3.46 -13.13 3.21
C ASP A 3 -2.04 -13.69 3.28
N PRO A 4 -1.05 -13.08 2.59
CA PRO A 4 0.33 -13.54 2.63
C PRO A 4 1.04 -13.18 3.94
N SER A 5 0.53 -12.20 4.69
CA SER A 5 1.11 -11.72 5.95
C SER A 5 0.65 -12.49 7.18
N SER A 6 -0.28 -13.44 7.04
CA SER A 6 -0.99 -14.07 8.16
C SER A 6 -0.07 -14.68 9.22
N ILE A 7 1.10 -15.20 8.83
CA ILE A 7 2.08 -15.85 9.71
C ILE A 7 2.60 -14.87 10.78
N PHE A 8 2.69 -13.58 10.45
CA PHE A 8 3.17 -12.52 11.34
C PHE A 8 2.08 -11.95 12.26
N ARG A 9 0.83 -12.40 12.12
CA ARG A 9 -0.30 -11.90 12.91
C ARG A 9 -0.59 -12.71 14.16
N PHE A 10 0.21 -13.75 14.38
CA PHE A 10 0.16 -14.62 15.54
C PHE A 10 1.48 -14.50 16.31
N GLU A 11 2.11 -13.32 16.34
CA GLU A 11 3.42 -13.11 16.98
C GLU A 11 3.43 -13.40 18.49
N GLU A 12 2.26 -13.41 19.11
CA GLU A 12 2.03 -13.79 20.50
C GLU A 12 1.77 -15.30 20.70
N HIS A 13 1.62 -16.07 19.62
CA HIS A 13 1.28 -17.50 19.64
C HIS A 13 2.30 -18.37 18.88
N ASP A 14 2.41 -19.64 19.24
CA ASP A 14 3.15 -20.61 18.42
C ASP A 14 2.33 -21.02 17.18
N VAL A 15 2.91 -20.88 16.00
CA VAL A 15 2.28 -21.20 14.72
C VAL A 15 2.81 -22.53 14.22
N PHE A 16 1.92 -23.49 13.94
CA PHE A 16 2.30 -24.79 13.38
C PHE A 16 1.80 -24.91 11.93
N ILE A 17 2.70 -25.20 10.99
CA ILE A 17 2.38 -25.43 9.58
C ILE A 17 2.54 -26.92 9.22
N PRO A 18 1.43 -27.64 8.96
CA PRO A 18 1.46 -28.98 8.40
C PRO A 18 2.11 -29.04 7.01
N MET A 19 2.77 -30.14 6.66
CA MET A 19 3.43 -30.29 5.35
C MET A 19 2.43 -30.19 4.19
N ILE A 20 1.20 -30.67 4.39
CA ILE A 20 0.14 -30.56 3.39
C ILE A 20 -0.18 -29.11 3.00
N VAL A 21 -0.05 -28.16 3.94
CA VAL A 21 -0.24 -26.73 3.65
C VAL A 21 0.89 -26.22 2.76
N LEU A 22 2.12 -26.70 2.96
CA LEU A 22 3.26 -26.35 2.09
C LEU A 22 3.11 -26.95 0.69
N GLU A 23 2.59 -28.17 0.58
CA GLU A 23 2.26 -28.80 -0.71
C GLU A 23 1.17 -28.03 -1.45
N GLU A 24 0.13 -27.58 -0.75
CA GLU A 24 -0.94 -26.78 -1.33
C GLU A 24 -0.44 -25.40 -1.78
N LEU A 25 0.42 -24.78 -0.98
CA LEU A 25 1.14 -23.57 -1.39
C LEU A 25 1.98 -23.85 -2.64
N ASP A 26 2.71 -24.96 -2.75
CA ASP A 26 3.52 -25.24 -3.93
C ASP A 26 2.66 -25.42 -5.20
N ALA A 27 1.57 -26.17 -5.10
CA ALA A 27 0.60 -26.34 -6.18
C ALA A 27 -0.01 -25.00 -6.63
N GLY A 28 -0.28 -24.10 -5.67
CA GLY A 28 -0.85 -22.78 -5.90
C GLY A 28 0.09 -21.74 -6.53
N LYS A 29 1.40 -22.02 -6.69
CA LYS A 29 2.38 -21.06 -7.25
C LYS A 29 2.19 -20.76 -8.74
N ARG A 30 1.46 -21.62 -9.46
CA ARG A 30 1.33 -21.57 -10.92
C ARG A 30 0.27 -20.57 -11.35
N GLY A 31 0.58 -19.78 -12.38
CA GLY A 31 -0.34 -18.80 -12.96
C GLY A 31 -0.13 -17.36 -12.49
N MET A 32 -1.01 -16.48 -12.99
CA MET A 32 -0.94 -15.01 -12.76
C MET A 32 -2.08 -14.47 -11.89
N SER A 33 -2.85 -15.35 -11.23
CA SER A 33 -3.91 -14.92 -10.32
C SER A 33 -3.33 -14.26 -9.07
N GLU A 34 -4.16 -13.46 -8.38
CA GLU A 34 -3.83 -12.87 -7.08
C GLU A 34 -3.46 -13.95 -6.06
N GLY A 35 -4.21 -15.06 -6.03
CA GLY A 35 -3.87 -16.23 -5.21
C GLY A 35 -2.45 -16.76 -5.48
N ALA A 36 -2.06 -16.91 -6.75
CA ALA A 36 -0.71 -17.35 -7.11
C ALA A 36 0.37 -16.32 -6.73
N ARG A 37 0.06 -15.01 -6.79
CA ARG A 37 0.95 -13.95 -6.29
C ARG A 37 1.15 -14.07 -4.79
N ASN A 38 0.06 -14.19 -4.03
CA ASN A 38 0.09 -14.27 -2.57
C ASN A 38 0.83 -15.51 -2.10
N VAL A 39 0.61 -16.64 -2.76
CA VAL A 39 1.38 -17.88 -2.52
C VAL A 39 2.88 -17.67 -2.74
N ARG A 40 3.29 -17.01 -3.83
CA ARG A 40 4.71 -16.67 -4.05
C ARG A 40 5.26 -15.76 -2.96
N GLN A 41 4.46 -14.83 -2.48
CA GLN A 41 4.85 -13.94 -1.38
C GLN A 41 5.02 -14.69 -0.04
N VAL A 42 4.09 -15.60 0.29
CA VAL A 42 4.22 -16.49 1.46
C VAL A 42 5.51 -17.31 1.37
N ALA A 43 5.81 -17.87 0.20
CA ALA A 43 7.04 -18.65 0.01
C ALA A 43 8.31 -17.81 0.26
N ARG A 44 8.34 -16.55 -0.17
CA ARG A 44 9.46 -15.62 0.11
C ARG A 44 9.57 -15.33 1.61
N PHE A 45 8.47 -15.06 2.29
CA PHE A 45 8.49 -14.83 3.73
C PHE A 45 8.99 -16.05 4.51
N LEU A 46 8.56 -17.26 4.13
CA LEU A 46 9.07 -18.49 4.72
C LEU A 46 10.56 -18.67 4.44
N ASP A 47 11.02 -18.37 3.23
CA ASP A 47 12.44 -18.44 2.85
C ASP A 47 13.29 -17.45 3.65
N GLU A 48 12.83 -16.21 3.82
CA GLU A 48 13.47 -15.19 4.65
C GLU A 48 13.54 -15.60 6.14
N LEU A 49 12.45 -16.16 6.69
CA LEU A 49 12.42 -16.64 8.07
C LEU A 49 13.37 -17.84 8.28
N MET A 50 13.52 -18.67 7.27
CA MET A 50 14.41 -19.83 7.30
C MET A 50 15.85 -19.49 6.88
N ALA A 51 16.12 -18.27 6.41
CA ALA A 51 17.43 -17.87 5.93
C ALA A 51 18.46 -17.96 7.06
N ASN A 52 19.43 -18.86 6.91
CA ASN A 52 20.46 -19.21 7.90
C ASN A 52 19.98 -19.99 9.13
N ALA A 53 18.75 -20.50 9.15
CA ALA A 53 18.27 -21.37 10.22
C ALA A 53 18.88 -22.78 10.10
N THR A 54 19.54 -23.24 11.16
CA THR A 54 20.02 -24.63 11.25
C THR A 54 18.86 -25.60 11.48
N LYS A 55 19.05 -26.89 11.14
CA LYS A 55 18.05 -27.94 11.40
C LYS A 55 17.59 -27.97 12.87
N GLN A 56 18.52 -27.80 13.81
CA GLN A 56 18.20 -27.77 15.23
C GLN A 56 17.35 -26.55 15.62
N GLN A 57 17.54 -25.41 14.96
CA GLN A 57 16.70 -24.22 15.17
C GLN A 57 15.30 -24.42 14.58
N ILE A 58 15.19 -25.01 13.39
CA ILE A 58 13.89 -25.35 12.77
C ILE A 58 13.10 -26.31 13.67
N ASP A 59 13.75 -27.34 14.22
CA ASP A 59 13.08 -28.32 15.10
C ASP A 59 12.65 -27.71 16.45
N ARG A 60 13.31 -26.63 16.91
CA ARG A 60 12.98 -25.87 18.12
C ARG A 60 11.99 -24.72 17.88
N GLY A 61 11.54 -24.55 16.63
CA GLY A 61 10.73 -23.43 16.18
C GLY A 61 11.56 -22.18 15.89
N ILE A 62 11.23 -21.51 14.79
CA ILE A 62 11.84 -20.25 14.35
C ILE A 62 11.12 -19.11 15.04
N GLU A 63 11.84 -18.15 15.64
CA GLU A 63 11.20 -17.00 16.29
C GLU A 63 10.48 -16.13 15.26
N LEU A 64 9.21 -15.82 15.53
CA LEU A 64 8.47 -14.90 14.68
C LEU A 64 8.97 -13.47 14.97
N PRO A 65 9.41 -12.72 13.94
CA PRO A 65 9.80 -11.34 14.14
C PRO A 65 8.58 -10.53 14.59
N PRO A 66 8.78 -9.46 15.39
CA PRO A 66 7.69 -8.57 15.70
C PRO A 66 7.19 -7.99 14.38
N SER A 67 5.89 -7.97 14.18
CA SER A 67 5.27 -7.22 13.10
C SER A 67 5.77 -5.78 13.23
N LYS A 68 6.51 -5.30 12.22
CA LYS A 68 6.98 -3.90 12.15
C LYS A 68 5.83 -2.87 12.10
N TYR A 69 4.58 -3.35 12.15
CA TYR A 69 3.34 -2.61 11.95
C TYR A 69 2.44 -2.58 13.19
N THR A 70 2.89 -3.13 14.33
CA THR A 70 2.22 -2.89 15.61
C THR A 70 2.60 -1.52 16.16
N ASN A 71 1.88 -0.49 15.70
CA ASN A 71 1.86 0.81 16.38
C ASN A 71 1.49 0.60 17.86
N GLY A 72 2.47 0.76 18.76
CA GLY A 72 2.23 1.05 20.18
C GLY A 72 2.19 -0.12 21.19
N GLY A 73 2.70 -1.32 20.88
CA GLY A 73 2.68 -2.47 21.81
C GLY A 73 4.05 -2.88 22.36
N ARG A 74 4.35 -2.56 23.63
CA ARG A 74 5.59 -2.88 24.39
C ARG A 74 5.84 -4.37 24.69
N ARG A 75 5.49 -5.34 23.83
CA ARG A 75 5.81 -6.75 24.10
C ARG A 75 6.67 -7.34 22.98
N PRO A 76 7.81 -7.96 23.32
CA PRO A 76 8.54 -8.75 22.33
C PRO A 76 7.64 -9.89 21.85
N PRO A 77 7.74 -10.27 20.57
CA PRO A 77 7.04 -11.44 20.05
C PRO A 77 7.48 -12.65 20.88
N THR A 78 6.52 -13.46 21.31
CA THR A 78 6.79 -14.67 22.11
C THR A 78 6.57 -15.95 21.31
N GLY A 79 5.91 -15.84 20.16
CA GLY A 79 5.53 -16.96 19.30
C GLY A 79 6.67 -17.48 18.43
N ARG A 80 6.62 -18.78 18.15
CA ARG A 80 7.54 -19.46 17.24
C ARG A 80 6.80 -20.18 16.11
N LEU A 81 7.42 -20.21 14.94
CA LEU A 81 6.97 -20.96 13.77
C LEU A 81 7.56 -22.37 13.79
N PHE A 82 6.67 -23.37 13.83
CA PHE A 82 6.97 -24.79 13.77
C PHE A 82 6.48 -25.38 12.45
N PHE A 83 7.26 -26.30 11.89
CA PHE A 83 6.84 -27.12 10.76
C PHE A 83 6.63 -28.56 11.20
N GLN A 84 5.78 -29.27 10.48
CA GLN A 84 5.65 -30.69 10.67
C GLN A 84 6.92 -31.43 10.19
N THR A 85 7.77 -31.85 11.13
CA THR A 85 9.01 -32.59 10.85
C THR A 85 8.93 -34.08 11.12
N ARG A 86 7.83 -34.55 11.70
CA ARG A 86 7.59 -35.96 12.04
C ARG A 86 6.16 -36.38 11.72
N GLN A 87 5.99 -37.69 11.56
CA GLN A 87 4.68 -38.29 11.43
C GLN A 87 4.05 -38.38 12.82
N LEU A 88 2.84 -37.86 12.96
CA LEU A 88 2.08 -37.89 14.21
C LEU A 88 1.02 -38.99 14.12
N ALA A 89 0.82 -39.74 15.20
CA ALA A 89 -0.18 -40.80 15.23
C ALA A 89 -1.59 -40.20 15.11
N THR A 90 -2.26 -40.45 13.99
CA THR A 90 -3.58 -39.92 13.67
C THR A 90 -4.67 -40.83 14.27
N GLY A 91 -5.75 -40.23 14.75
CA GLY A 91 -6.89 -40.94 15.35
C GLY A 91 -8.23 -40.47 14.78
N LEU A 92 -8.25 -40.12 13.49
CA LEU A 92 -9.50 -39.75 12.82
C LEU A 92 -10.36 -40.99 12.54
N PRO A 93 -11.69 -40.87 12.60
CA PRO A 93 -12.58 -41.94 12.16
C PRO A 93 -12.38 -42.25 10.69
N ASP A 94 -12.31 -43.53 10.31
CA ASP A 94 -12.17 -43.99 8.92
C ASP A 94 -13.34 -43.52 8.02
N SER A 95 -14.46 -43.13 8.63
CA SER A 95 -15.68 -42.71 7.96
C SER A 95 -15.77 -41.20 7.66
N LEU A 96 -14.71 -40.41 7.86
CA LEU A 96 -14.77 -38.95 7.67
C LEU A 96 -14.71 -38.57 6.17
N PRO A 97 -15.79 -38.05 5.58
CA PRO A 97 -15.80 -37.68 4.15
C PRO A 97 -15.00 -36.40 3.89
N GLY A 98 -14.21 -36.35 2.81
CA GLY A 98 -13.53 -35.13 2.38
C GLY A 98 -12.23 -35.34 1.59
N HIS A 99 -11.65 -34.22 1.16
CA HIS A 99 -10.34 -34.16 0.50
C HIS A 99 -9.22 -34.51 1.50
N GLY A 100 -8.18 -35.21 1.02
CA GLY A 100 -7.07 -35.68 1.86
C GLY A 100 -6.38 -34.57 2.65
N GLY A 101 -6.41 -33.32 2.17
CA GLY A 101 -5.73 -32.21 2.81
C GLY A 101 -6.40 -31.70 4.08
N ASP A 102 -7.70 -31.40 4.03
CA ASP A 102 -8.51 -31.02 5.22
C ASP A 102 -8.38 -32.06 6.34
N ASN A 103 -8.52 -33.34 5.95
CA ASN A 103 -8.46 -34.45 6.89
C ASN A 103 -7.07 -34.54 7.51
N ALA A 104 -6.00 -34.33 6.73
CA ALA A 104 -4.65 -34.28 7.27
C ALA A 104 -4.48 -33.14 8.30
N ILE A 105 -4.95 -31.93 8.00
CA ILE A 105 -4.89 -30.78 8.92
C ILE A 105 -5.62 -31.07 10.25
N LEU A 106 -6.83 -31.65 10.17
CA LEU A 106 -7.60 -32.05 11.36
C LEU A 106 -6.88 -33.12 12.18
N ALA A 107 -6.27 -34.10 11.51
CA ALA A 107 -5.53 -35.18 12.15
C ALA A 107 -4.34 -34.64 12.95
N TYR A 108 -3.58 -33.72 12.36
CA TYR A 108 -2.45 -33.07 13.03
C TYR A 108 -2.90 -32.20 14.21
N THR A 109 -4.00 -31.48 14.05
CA THR A 109 -4.54 -30.65 15.15
C THR A 109 -4.91 -31.52 16.36
N LEU A 110 -5.56 -32.67 16.13
CA LEU A 110 -5.87 -33.63 17.20
C LEU A 110 -4.63 -34.24 17.83
N ALA A 111 -3.62 -34.59 17.02
CA ALA A 111 -2.38 -35.16 17.54
C ALA A 111 -1.58 -34.16 18.38
N LEU A 112 -1.45 -32.91 17.92
CA LEU A 112 -0.80 -31.83 18.67
C LEU A 112 -1.49 -31.59 20.02
N ARG A 113 -2.83 -31.64 20.06
CA ARG A 113 -3.58 -31.50 21.32
C ARG A 113 -3.24 -32.60 22.33
N ARG A 114 -2.97 -33.82 21.86
CA ARG A 114 -2.56 -34.95 22.74
C ARG A 114 -1.13 -34.76 23.26
N GLU A 115 -0.23 -34.27 22.43
CA GLU A 115 1.18 -34.08 22.80
C GLU A 115 1.42 -32.84 23.65
N GLN A 116 0.57 -31.82 23.51
CA GLN A 116 0.68 -30.55 24.22
C GLN A 116 -0.53 -30.36 25.16
N PRO A 117 -0.69 -31.19 26.22
CA PRO A 117 -1.86 -31.12 27.11
C PRO A 117 -1.92 -29.81 27.92
N LYS A 118 -0.82 -29.06 27.98
CA LYS A 118 -0.73 -27.77 28.70
C LYS A 118 -1.01 -26.56 27.79
N ALA A 119 -1.10 -26.75 26.48
CA ALA A 119 -1.35 -25.68 25.51
C ALA A 119 -2.71 -25.87 24.85
N ARG A 120 -3.40 -24.75 24.58
CA ARG A 120 -4.63 -24.79 23.78
C ARG A 120 -4.24 -24.81 22.30
N VAL A 121 -4.54 -25.92 21.63
CA VAL A 121 -4.36 -26.03 20.18
C VAL A 121 -5.63 -25.57 19.48
N THR A 122 -5.51 -24.55 18.63
CA THR A 122 -6.61 -23.96 17.85
C THR A 122 -6.35 -24.12 16.36
N LEU A 123 -7.33 -24.63 15.62
CA LEU A 123 -7.31 -24.58 14.16
C LEU A 123 -7.79 -23.21 13.69
N VAL A 124 -6.98 -22.52 12.89
CA VAL A 124 -7.39 -21.26 12.27
C VAL A 124 -7.68 -21.49 10.80
N SER A 125 -8.90 -21.18 10.35
CA SER A 125 -9.30 -21.35 8.95
C SER A 125 -10.41 -20.39 8.54
N LYS A 126 -10.38 -19.90 7.30
CA LYS A 126 -11.50 -19.17 6.66
C LYS A 126 -12.58 -20.10 6.06
N ASP A 127 -12.29 -21.40 5.92
CA ASP A 127 -13.24 -22.36 5.36
C ASP A 127 -14.25 -22.81 6.42
N ILE A 128 -15.52 -22.47 6.19
CA ILE A 128 -16.63 -22.83 7.07
C ILE A 128 -16.81 -24.35 7.19
N ASN A 129 -16.58 -25.12 6.13
CA ASN A 129 -16.73 -26.57 6.13
C ASN A 129 -15.65 -27.22 7.00
N LEU A 130 -14.41 -26.73 6.91
CA LEU A 130 -13.32 -27.19 7.77
C LEU A 130 -13.59 -26.87 9.25
N ARG A 131 -14.14 -25.68 9.55
CA ARG A 131 -14.53 -25.32 10.92
C ARG A 131 -15.69 -26.16 11.45
N ILE A 132 -16.69 -26.47 10.63
CA ILE A 132 -17.80 -27.38 11.01
C ILE A 132 -17.26 -28.78 11.30
N LYS A 133 -16.40 -29.34 10.44
CA LYS A 133 -15.75 -30.64 10.68
C LYS A 133 -14.94 -30.64 11.98
N SER A 134 -14.22 -29.55 12.25
CA SER A 134 -13.46 -29.37 13.49
C SER A 134 -14.36 -29.44 14.71
N ALA A 135 -15.47 -28.68 14.71
CA ALA A 135 -16.43 -28.68 15.80
C ALA A 135 -17.02 -30.09 16.06
N ILE A 136 -17.37 -30.83 15.00
CA ILE A 136 -17.87 -32.22 15.09
C ILE A 136 -16.82 -33.14 15.74
N LEU A 137 -15.54 -32.96 15.42
CA LEU A 137 -14.42 -33.72 15.98
C LEU A 137 -13.97 -33.21 17.37
N GLY A 138 -14.66 -32.21 17.93
CA GLY A 138 -14.29 -31.57 19.18
C GLY A 138 -12.95 -30.84 19.11
N VAL A 139 -12.51 -30.44 17.92
CA VAL A 139 -11.34 -29.58 17.70
C VAL A 139 -11.78 -28.13 17.81
N HIS A 140 -11.08 -27.36 18.63
CA HIS A 140 -11.31 -25.93 18.73
C HIS A 140 -10.85 -25.25 17.44
N ALA A 141 -11.77 -24.57 16.74
CA ALA A 141 -11.47 -23.86 15.51
C ALA A 141 -11.97 -22.42 15.58
N GLU A 142 -11.16 -21.49 15.07
CA GLU A 142 -11.48 -20.07 14.98
C GLU A 142 -11.46 -19.62 13.52
N ASP A 143 -12.33 -18.66 13.20
CA ASP A 143 -12.27 -17.98 11.90
C ASP A 143 -11.10 -17.00 11.88
N TYR A 144 -10.44 -16.88 10.73
CA TYR A 144 -9.36 -15.92 10.57
C TYR A 144 -9.94 -14.54 10.24
N TYR A 145 -10.14 -13.74 11.28
CA TYR A 145 -10.52 -12.33 11.15
C TYR A 145 -9.29 -11.44 11.05
N SER A 146 -9.15 -10.75 9.92
CA SER A 146 -8.16 -9.70 9.73
C SER A 146 -8.79 -8.33 10.02
N ASP A 147 -9.14 -8.03 11.27
CA ASP A 147 -9.68 -6.70 11.64
C ASP A 147 -8.63 -5.58 11.51
N LYS A 148 -7.35 -5.96 11.35
CA LYS A 148 -6.30 -5.10 10.82
C LYS A 148 -6.02 -5.52 9.39
N THR A 149 -6.59 -4.85 8.41
CA THR A 149 -6.07 -4.89 7.04
C THR A 149 -4.70 -4.22 7.06
N ILE A 150 -3.63 -4.99 7.34
CA ILE A 150 -2.34 -4.65 6.75
C ILE A 150 -2.59 -4.89 5.26
N GLU A 151 -2.85 -3.81 4.53
CA GLU A 151 -3.00 -3.88 3.09
C GLU A 151 -1.61 -4.14 2.51
N ASP A 152 -1.49 -4.87 1.40
CA ASP A 152 -0.20 -5.06 0.71
C ASP A 152 0.54 -3.73 0.44
N ALA A 153 -0.20 -2.62 0.44
CA ALA A 153 0.30 -1.25 0.37
C ALA A 153 1.18 -0.82 1.56
N ASP A 154 0.94 -1.35 2.77
CA ASP A 154 1.70 -1.01 3.99
C ASP A 154 3.12 -1.61 3.98
N LEU A 155 3.36 -2.60 3.12
CA LEU A 155 4.68 -3.19 2.86
C LEU A 155 5.48 -2.42 1.81
N LEU A 156 4.86 -1.46 1.10
CA LEU A 156 5.50 -0.72 0.04
C LEU A 156 6.44 0.36 0.60
N TYR A 157 7.42 0.72 -0.21
CA TYR A 157 8.30 1.84 0.07
C TYR A 157 7.47 3.13 0.25
N THR A 158 7.57 3.74 1.43
CA THR A 158 6.76 4.90 1.82
C THR A 158 7.22 6.21 1.19
N GLY A 159 8.45 6.25 0.64
CA GLY A 159 9.06 7.48 0.15
C GLY A 159 9.49 8.45 1.25
N VAL A 160 9.43 8.06 2.52
CA VAL A 160 9.69 8.94 3.67
C VAL A 160 10.60 8.24 4.69
N GLU A 161 11.62 8.94 5.17
CA GLU A 161 12.49 8.47 6.25
C GLU A 161 12.56 9.47 7.41
N GLU A 162 12.34 8.99 8.63
CA GLU A 162 12.54 9.77 9.84
C GLU A 162 14.04 9.82 10.19
N LEU A 163 14.57 11.02 10.29
CA LEU A 163 15.93 11.31 10.72
C LEU A 163 16.02 11.29 12.25
N PRO A 164 17.12 10.76 12.82
CA PRO A 164 17.31 10.78 14.26
C PRO A 164 17.44 12.21 14.78
N ALA A 165 17.00 12.46 16.02
CA ALA A 165 17.03 13.80 16.62
C ALA A 165 18.44 14.46 16.64
N ASN A 166 19.51 13.66 16.68
CA ASN A 166 20.90 14.12 16.63
C ASN A 166 21.50 14.13 15.21
N PHE A 167 20.66 14.17 14.16
CA PHE A 167 21.10 14.16 12.77
C PHE A 167 22.09 15.29 12.48
N TRP A 168 21.79 16.50 12.94
CA TRP A 168 22.65 17.67 12.76
C TRP A 168 23.94 17.59 13.57
N ASP A 169 23.93 16.99 14.77
CA ASP A 169 25.16 16.82 15.56
C ASP A 169 26.17 15.89 14.86
N ARG A 170 25.65 14.86 14.17
CA ARG A 170 26.45 13.88 13.44
C ARG A 170 26.97 14.40 12.11
N THR A 171 26.19 15.27 11.45
CA THR A 171 26.43 15.70 10.06
C THR A 171 26.91 17.15 9.95
N GLY A 172 26.73 17.94 11.01
CA GLY A 172 26.89 19.40 11.02
C GLY A 172 28.31 19.91 10.79
N LYS A 173 29.33 19.07 11.02
CA LYS A 173 30.73 19.45 10.75
C LYS A 173 31.05 19.61 9.27
N SER A 174 30.23 19.05 8.38
CA SER A 174 30.40 19.12 6.91
C SER A 174 29.11 19.58 6.22
N LEU A 175 28.28 20.36 6.92
CA LEU A 175 27.04 20.89 6.39
C LEU A 175 27.31 22.14 5.56
N GLU A 176 26.91 22.12 4.30
CA GLU A 176 26.83 23.33 3.48
C GLU A 176 25.36 23.68 3.24
N SER A 177 25.00 24.95 3.39
CA SER A 177 23.65 25.44 3.12
C SER A 177 23.69 26.62 2.16
N TRP A 178 22.76 26.67 1.21
CA TRP A 178 22.62 27.81 0.31
C TRP A 178 21.16 28.07 -0.04
N HIS A 179 20.90 29.27 -0.55
CA HIS A 179 19.60 29.66 -1.09
C HIS A 179 19.71 29.90 -2.59
N GLU A 180 18.78 29.34 -3.35
CA GLU A 180 18.72 29.48 -4.80
C GLU A 180 17.27 29.54 -5.24
N GLN A 181 16.92 30.57 -6.03
CA GLN A 181 15.56 30.79 -6.54
C GLN A 181 14.45 30.75 -5.46
N GLY A 182 14.75 31.26 -4.25
CA GLY A 182 13.81 31.27 -3.12
C GLY A 182 13.64 29.91 -2.42
N ARG A 183 14.43 28.90 -2.79
CA ARG A 183 14.48 27.59 -2.15
C ARG A 183 15.73 27.49 -1.28
N THR A 184 15.64 26.66 -0.24
CA THR A 184 16.73 26.41 0.70
C THR A 184 17.26 25.01 0.51
N TYR A 185 18.58 24.91 0.38
CA TYR A 185 19.26 23.66 0.13
C TYR A 185 20.30 23.35 1.21
N TYR A 186 20.47 22.06 1.48
CA TYR A 186 21.51 21.55 2.35
C TYR A 186 22.28 20.45 1.64
N ARG A 187 23.61 20.50 1.67
CA ARG A 187 24.48 19.38 1.29
C ARG A 187 24.94 18.69 2.57
N VAL A 188 24.55 17.43 2.69
CA VAL A 188 24.85 16.58 3.85
C VAL A 188 25.77 15.44 3.42
N ARG A 189 26.67 15.03 4.31
CA ARG A 189 27.60 13.93 4.07
C ARG A 189 27.50 12.87 5.15
N GLY A 190 27.41 11.61 4.77
CA GLY A 190 27.50 10.46 5.66
C GLY A 190 27.01 9.17 5.03
N ARG A 191 27.39 8.03 5.62
CA ARG A 191 26.97 6.70 5.17
C ARG A 191 25.45 6.52 5.05
N VAL A 192 24.68 7.27 5.85
CA VAL A 192 23.22 7.25 5.80
C VAL A 192 22.67 7.78 4.48
N THR A 193 23.34 8.73 3.83
CA THR A 193 22.84 9.36 2.60
C THR A 193 22.93 8.42 1.40
N ALA A 194 23.83 7.43 1.44
CA ALA A 194 24.01 6.45 0.38
C ALA A 194 22.82 5.47 0.26
N ARG A 195 21.95 5.40 1.28
CA ARG A 195 20.75 4.54 1.27
C ARG A 195 19.49 5.26 0.80
N TRP A 196 19.56 6.59 0.64
CA TRP A 196 18.40 7.36 0.21
C TRP A 196 18.14 7.15 -1.28
N ALA A 197 16.95 7.54 -1.71
CA ALA A 197 16.56 7.62 -3.11
C ALA A 197 16.29 9.07 -3.52
N ALA A 198 16.43 9.37 -4.81
CA ALA A 198 15.96 10.65 -5.35
C ALA A 198 14.44 10.80 -5.13
N ASN A 199 14.01 12.02 -4.82
CA ASN A 199 12.63 12.40 -4.48
C ASN A 199 12.08 11.75 -3.19
N GLN A 200 12.93 11.07 -2.41
CA GLN A 200 12.59 10.63 -1.05
C GLN A 200 12.49 11.84 -0.12
N PHE A 201 11.51 11.85 0.76
CA PHE A 201 11.45 12.80 1.86
C PHE A 201 12.23 12.32 3.07
N VAL A 202 12.86 13.27 3.75
CA VAL A 202 13.45 13.08 5.06
C VAL A 202 12.84 14.08 6.01
N HIS A 203 12.52 13.66 7.24
CA HIS A 203 12.03 14.58 8.26
C HIS A 203 12.64 14.33 9.63
N GLN A 204 12.78 15.37 10.43
CA GLN A 204 13.13 15.25 11.84
C GLN A 204 11.87 15.40 12.70
N PRO A 205 11.69 14.61 13.78
CA PRO A 205 10.58 14.81 14.69
C PRO A 205 10.68 16.14 15.45
N GLY A 206 9.52 16.75 15.76
CA GLY A 206 9.40 18.01 16.49
C GLY A 206 8.81 19.15 15.66
N GLU A 207 8.29 20.18 16.33
CA GLU A 207 7.59 21.32 15.71
C GLU A 207 8.49 22.16 14.79
N HIS A 208 9.80 22.13 15.01
CA HIS A 208 10.81 22.79 14.18
C HIS A 208 11.76 21.78 13.51
N GLY A 209 11.30 20.55 13.33
CA GLY A 209 12.06 19.53 12.61
C GLY A 209 12.27 19.93 11.16
N LEU A 210 13.42 19.54 10.58
CA LEU A 210 13.64 19.64 9.14
C LEU A 210 12.58 18.80 8.43
N GLU A 211 12.00 19.32 7.35
CA GLU A 211 11.29 18.56 6.34
C GLU A 211 11.93 18.88 4.98
N ALA A 212 12.48 17.87 4.31
CA ALA A 212 13.20 18.07 3.06
C ALA A 212 12.98 16.91 2.07
N ILE A 213 13.17 17.21 0.79
CA ILE A 213 13.21 16.23 -0.30
C ILE A 213 14.65 16.03 -0.79
N VAL A 214 15.04 14.78 -1.01
CA VAL A 214 16.37 14.42 -1.54
C VAL A 214 16.38 14.68 -3.05
N ARG A 215 17.20 15.64 -3.49
CA ARG A 215 17.31 16.01 -4.91
C ARG A 215 18.38 15.23 -5.67
N ARG A 216 19.51 15.00 -5.02
CA ARG A 216 20.66 14.36 -5.66
C ARG A 216 21.47 13.58 -4.63
N ILE A 217 22.02 12.45 -5.06
CA ILE A 217 22.88 11.59 -4.25
C ILE A 217 24.17 11.33 -5.02
N GLU A 218 25.31 11.54 -4.37
CA GLU A 218 26.64 11.38 -4.91
C GLU A 218 27.52 10.64 -3.91
N GLY A 219 27.48 9.29 -3.98
CA GLY A 219 28.16 8.44 -3.01
C GLY A 219 27.61 8.65 -1.59
N GLU A 220 28.46 9.11 -0.68
CA GLU A 220 28.08 9.44 0.71
C GLU A 220 27.69 10.92 0.89
N THR A 221 27.34 11.63 -0.19
CA THR A 221 26.83 13.00 -0.14
C THR A 221 25.43 13.05 -0.72
N ALA A 222 24.54 13.85 -0.13
CA ALA A 222 23.23 14.14 -0.71
C ALA A 222 22.90 15.63 -0.63
N VAL A 223 22.15 16.11 -1.62
CA VAL A 223 21.56 17.44 -1.64
C VAL A 223 20.10 17.33 -1.26
N LEU A 224 19.72 18.02 -0.19
CA LEU A 224 18.38 18.14 0.33
C LEU A 224 17.83 19.51 -0.05
N GLU A 225 16.57 19.57 -0.45
CA GLU A 225 15.81 20.80 -0.61
C GLU A 225 14.73 20.87 0.47
N VAL A 226 14.64 21.98 1.21
CA VAL A 226 13.57 22.18 2.19
C VAL A 226 12.23 22.21 1.45
N VAL A 227 11.28 21.41 1.93
CA VAL A 227 9.95 21.36 1.31
C VAL A 227 9.23 22.70 1.46
N ARG A 228 8.42 23.04 0.48
CA ARG A 228 7.49 24.17 0.61
C ARG A 228 6.36 23.78 1.56
N ASP A 229 5.95 24.72 2.40
CA ASP A 229 4.85 24.51 3.34
C ASP A 229 3.51 24.95 2.74
N TYR A 230 2.71 23.96 2.35
CA TYR A 230 1.34 24.09 1.85
C TYR A 230 0.28 23.96 2.95
N ARG A 231 0.66 23.91 4.23
CA ARG A 231 -0.30 23.79 5.34
C ARG A 231 -1.00 25.11 5.67
N SER A 232 -0.39 26.23 5.32
CA SER A 232 -1.01 27.56 5.45
C SER A 232 -1.97 27.82 4.31
N GLU A 233 -3.12 28.45 4.61
CA GLU A 233 -4.09 28.90 3.59
C GLU A 233 -3.46 29.83 2.55
N ARG A 234 -2.48 30.65 2.93
CA ARG A 234 -1.78 31.55 1.99
C ARG A 234 -0.99 30.82 0.90
N HIS A 235 -0.58 29.59 1.20
CA HIS A 235 0.14 28.73 0.26
C HIS A 235 -0.74 27.63 -0.29
N GLY A 236 -2.03 27.58 0.09
CA GLY A 236 -2.98 26.63 -0.45
C GLY A 236 -3.13 26.79 -1.96
N ILE A 237 -3.53 25.71 -2.61
CA ILE A 237 -3.68 25.64 -4.06
C ILE A 237 -5.11 25.29 -4.38
N TRP A 238 -5.74 26.09 -5.24
CA TRP A 238 -7.16 25.93 -5.55
C TRP A 238 -8.05 25.86 -4.29
N GLY A 239 -7.73 26.69 -3.28
CA GLY A 239 -8.44 26.72 -1.99
C GLY A 239 -8.14 25.55 -1.05
N ILE A 240 -7.22 24.64 -1.40
CA ILE A 240 -6.85 23.49 -0.59
C ILE A 240 -5.49 23.68 0.06
N SER A 241 -5.44 23.58 1.39
CA SER A 241 -4.20 23.48 2.17
C SER A 241 -3.97 22.06 2.66
N ALA A 242 -2.69 21.68 2.83
CA ALA A 242 -2.31 20.41 3.42
C ALA A 242 -2.67 20.37 4.91
N ARG A 243 -3.32 19.31 5.37
CA ARG A 243 -3.73 19.16 6.79
C ARG A 243 -2.67 18.47 7.65
N ASN A 244 -1.75 17.77 7.02
CA ASN A 244 -0.67 17.06 7.68
C ASN A 244 0.58 17.04 6.79
N ARG A 245 1.65 16.45 7.28
CA ARG A 245 2.93 16.36 6.59
C ARG A 245 2.87 15.53 5.32
N GLU A 246 2.14 14.43 5.34
CA GLU A 246 2.02 13.50 4.24
C GLU A 246 1.31 14.17 3.05
N GLN A 247 0.26 14.96 3.30
CA GLN A 247 -0.39 15.79 2.29
C GLN A 247 0.53 16.92 1.79
N ASN A 248 1.33 17.52 2.68
CA ASN A 248 2.30 18.53 2.29
C ASN A 248 3.36 17.96 1.33
N PHE A 249 3.88 16.77 1.64
CA PHE A 249 4.81 16.02 0.80
C PHE A 249 4.18 15.67 -0.54
N ALA A 250 2.94 15.19 -0.55
CA ALA A 250 2.21 14.91 -1.78
C ALA A 250 2.11 16.13 -2.69
N LEU A 251 1.75 17.31 -2.16
CA LEU A 251 1.70 18.55 -2.94
C LEU A 251 3.09 18.95 -3.46
N ASN A 252 4.14 18.82 -2.66
CA ASN A 252 5.51 19.09 -3.11
C ASN A 252 5.90 18.19 -4.29
N LEU A 253 5.51 16.91 -4.32
CA LEU A 253 5.75 16.04 -5.47
C LEU A 253 4.87 16.40 -6.68
N LEU A 254 3.57 16.59 -6.46
CA LEU A 254 2.59 16.80 -7.53
C LEU A 254 2.82 18.10 -8.31
N LEU A 255 3.37 19.12 -7.65
CA LEU A 255 3.62 20.45 -8.23
C LEU A 255 5.06 20.64 -8.70
N ASP A 256 5.90 19.62 -8.54
CA ASP A 256 7.28 19.70 -8.95
C ASP A 256 7.40 19.53 -10.47
N PRO A 257 7.88 20.54 -11.21
CA PRO A 257 8.08 20.43 -12.64
C PRO A 257 9.13 19.40 -13.06
N GLU A 258 10.00 18.94 -12.15
CA GLU A 258 11.06 17.97 -12.42
C GLU A 258 10.63 16.52 -12.18
N ILE A 259 9.39 16.28 -11.73
CA ILE A 259 8.88 14.95 -11.41
C ILE A 259 7.76 14.58 -12.40
N ASP A 260 8.05 13.67 -13.31
CA ASP A 260 7.11 13.24 -14.36
C ASP A 260 6.05 12.24 -13.87
N PHE A 261 6.36 11.48 -12.82
CA PHE A 261 5.51 10.38 -12.35
C PHE A 261 5.45 10.35 -10.83
N VAL A 262 4.23 10.46 -10.30
CA VAL A 262 3.96 10.46 -8.86
C VAL A 262 2.96 9.35 -8.55
N THR A 263 3.31 8.47 -7.61
CA THR A 263 2.39 7.47 -7.05
C THR A 263 2.00 7.89 -5.65
N ILE A 264 0.70 8.02 -5.39
CA ILE A 264 0.17 8.37 -4.07
C ILE A 264 -0.68 7.21 -3.57
N LEU A 265 -0.23 6.60 -2.49
CA LEU A 265 -0.91 5.50 -1.81
C LEU A 265 -1.42 5.97 -0.45
N GLY A 266 -2.54 5.39 -0.02
CA GLY A 266 -3.05 5.62 1.32
C GLY A 266 -4.55 5.34 1.41
N PRO A 267 -5.10 5.31 2.64
CA PRO A 267 -6.50 4.96 2.88
C PRO A 267 -7.52 5.85 2.16
N ALA A 268 -8.77 5.41 2.08
CA ALA A 268 -9.87 6.23 1.62
C ALA A 268 -10.03 7.49 2.49
N GLY A 269 -10.44 8.61 1.90
CA GLY A 269 -10.68 9.87 2.63
C GLY A 269 -9.42 10.68 2.98
N THR A 270 -8.21 10.23 2.62
CA THR A 270 -6.96 10.99 2.89
C THR A 270 -6.68 12.14 1.90
N GLY A 271 -7.58 12.38 0.95
CA GLY A 271 -7.51 13.51 0.02
C GLY A 271 -6.62 13.31 -1.21
N LYS A 272 -6.16 12.08 -1.50
CA LYS A 272 -5.26 11.78 -2.64
C LYS A 272 -5.78 12.37 -3.97
N THR A 273 -6.98 11.97 -4.38
CA THR A 273 -7.60 12.41 -5.64
C THR A 273 -7.87 13.91 -5.64
N LEU A 274 -8.31 14.48 -4.51
CA LEU A 274 -8.55 15.92 -4.37
C LEU A 274 -7.27 16.74 -4.55
N LEU A 275 -6.18 16.37 -3.88
CA LEU A 275 -4.89 17.06 -3.98
C LEU A 275 -4.31 16.94 -5.40
N THR A 276 -4.41 15.77 -6.02
CA THR A 276 -3.98 15.55 -7.40
C THR A 276 -4.77 16.40 -8.39
N LEU A 277 -6.09 16.52 -8.21
CA LEU A 277 -6.93 17.40 -9.03
C LEU A 277 -6.56 18.88 -8.83
N ALA A 278 -6.40 19.34 -7.59
CA ALA A 278 -5.98 20.70 -7.28
C ALA A 278 -4.63 21.05 -7.95
N ALA A 279 -3.65 20.15 -7.83
CA ALA A 279 -2.34 20.33 -8.46
C ALA A 279 -2.41 20.30 -10.00
N GLY A 280 -3.21 19.41 -10.57
CA GLY A 280 -3.45 19.34 -12.01
C GLY A 280 -4.12 20.61 -12.55
N LEU A 281 -5.10 21.16 -11.82
CA LEU A 281 -5.77 22.40 -12.18
C LEU A 281 -4.84 23.61 -12.09
N ALA A 282 -4.05 23.73 -11.03
CA ALA A 282 -3.04 24.77 -10.91
C ALA A 282 -2.06 24.73 -12.10
N GLN A 283 -1.60 23.54 -12.45
CA GLN A 283 -0.66 23.38 -13.55
C GLN A 283 -1.29 23.58 -14.95
N THR A 284 -2.59 23.36 -15.08
CA THR A 284 -3.31 23.51 -16.37
C THR A 284 -3.84 24.93 -16.58
N LEU A 285 -4.35 25.57 -15.53
CA LEU A 285 -5.09 26.83 -15.63
C LEU A 285 -4.28 28.04 -15.18
N GLU A 286 -3.43 27.90 -14.15
CA GLU A 286 -2.64 29.03 -13.64
C GLU A 286 -1.29 29.11 -14.33
N THR A 287 -0.54 28.00 -14.37
CA THR A 287 0.81 27.99 -14.95
C THR A 287 0.83 27.67 -16.45
N ASN A 288 -0.29 27.19 -17.01
CA ASN A 288 -0.40 26.75 -18.42
C ASN A 288 0.68 25.74 -18.85
N ARG A 289 1.22 24.95 -17.91
CA ARG A 289 2.20 23.90 -18.19
C ARG A 289 1.58 22.74 -18.97
N PHE A 290 0.34 22.41 -18.65
CA PHE A 290 -0.43 21.39 -19.34
C PHE A 290 -1.64 22.00 -20.03
N ASN A 291 -2.02 21.42 -21.17
CA ASN A 291 -3.16 21.91 -21.97
C ASN A 291 -4.50 21.36 -21.46
N GLU A 292 -4.48 20.16 -20.90
CA GLU A 292 -5.65 19.36 -20.55
C GLU A 292 -5.29 18.34 -19.47
N ILE A 293 -6.26 18.06 -18.59
CA ILE A 293 -6.20 16.99 -17.59
C ILE A 293 -6.96 15.79 -18.16
N ILE A 294 -6.32 14.62 -18.20
CA ILE A 294 -6.99 13.36 -18.51
C ILE A 294 -7.14 12.57 -17.22
N MET A 295 -8.38 12.23 -16.87
CA MET A 295 -8.66 11.31 -15.78
C MET A 295 -9.10 9.97 -16.33
N THR A 296 -8.56 8.89 -15.77
CA THR A 296 -8.99 7.53 -16.08
C THR A 296 -9.15 6.75 -14.79
N ARG A 297 -10.14 5.85 -14.78
CA ARG A 297 -10.45 4.97 -13.66
C ARG A 297 -10.79 3.60 -14.21
N VAL A 298 -10.43 2.54 -13.47
CA VAL A 298 -10.84 1.18 -13.82
C VAL A 298 -12.32 1.01 -13.50
N THR A 299 -13.13 0.69 -14.51
CA THR A 299 -14.51 0.24 -14.30
C THR A 299 -14.46 -1.22 -13.83
N ILE A 300 -14.49 -1.46 -12.52
CA ILE A 300 -14.84 -2.78 -12.00
C ILE A 300 -16.37 -2.80 -11.90
N PRO A 301 -17.08 -3.58 -12.73
CA PRO A 301 -18.51 -3.71 -12.59
C PRO A 301 -18.83 -4.36 -11.23
N LEU A 302 -19.75 -3.76 -10.48
CA LEU A 302 -20.33 -4.37 -9.29
C LEU A 302 -21.46 -5.32 -9.75
N GLY A 303 -21.14 -6.55 -10.13
CA GLY A 303 -22.14 -7.58 -10.51
C GLY A 303 -21.78 -8.43 -11.71
N GLU A 304 -22.77 -9.20 -12.22
CA GLU A 304 -22.66 -9.85 -13.54
C GLU A 304 -22.33 -8.78 -14.59
N ASP A 305 -21.42 -9.11 -15.51
CA ASP A 305 -20.98 -8.26 -16.62
C ASP A 305 -22.20 -7.53 -17.19
N ILE A 306 -22.33 -6.23 -16.87
CA ILE A 306 -23.33 -5.40 -17.51
C ILE A 306 -22.82 -5.35 -18.95
N GLY A 307 -23.35 -6.24 -19.79
CA GLY A 307 -23.04 -6.28 -21.20
C GLY A 307 -23.09 -4.87 -21.76
N PHE A 308 -22.26 -4.60 -22.77
CA PHE A 308 -22.07 -3.29 -23.40
C PHE A 308 -23.25 -2.33 -23.21
N LEU A 309 -23.18 -1.44 -22.21
CA LEU A 309 -24.13 -0.35 -22.07
C LEU A 309 -24.18 0.39 -23.41
N PRO A 310 -25.34 0.55 -24.07
CA PRO A 310 -25.46 1.42 -25.23
C PRO A 310 -25.28 2.88 -24.76
N GLY A 311 -24.45 3.67 -25.45
CA GLY A 311 -24.18 5.06 -25.08
C GLY A 311 -22.76 5.52 -25.41
N THR A 312 -22.49 6.81 -25.19
CA THR A 312 -21.16 7.43 -25.34
C THR A 312 -20.20 6.97 -24.24
N GLU A 313 -18.89 7.18 -24.42
CA GLU A 313 -17.89 6.86 -23.39
C GLU A 313 -18.19 7.56 -22.06
N GLU A 314 -18.67 8.80 -22.10
CA GLU A 314 -19.03 9.59 -20.91
C GLU A 314 -20.25 9.03 -20.19
N GLU A 315 -21.33 8.68 -20.91
CA GLU A 315 -22.53 8.05 -20.33
C GLU A 315 -22.20 6.72 -19.65
N LYS A 316 -21.30 5.93 -20.25
CA LYS A 316 -20.84 4.69 -19.63
C LYS A 316 -20.04 4.95 -18.37
N MET A 317 -19.29 6.04 -18.29
CA MET A 317 -18.47 6.35 -17.13
C MET A 317 -19.26 7.08 -16.02
N GLU A 318 -20.48 7.53 -16.30
CA GLU A 318 -21.32 8.36 -15.41
C GLU A 318 -21.44 7.84 -13.96
N PRO A 319 -21.63 6.54 -13.67
CA PRO A 319 -21.69 6.05 -12.29
C PRO A 319 -20.42 6.31 -11.48
N TRP A 320 -19.26 6.41 -12.16
CA TRP A 320 -17.97 6.66 -11.55
C TRP A 320 -17.61 8.15 -11.51
N MET A 321 -18.40 9.00 -12.16
CA MET A 321 -18.19 10.44 -12.28
C MET A 321 -18.62 11.24 -11.05
N GLY A 322 -19.54 10.72 -10.24
CA GLY A 322 -20.07 11.42 -9.06
C GLY A 322 -18.96 11.92 -8.13
N ALA A 323 -18.07 11.01 -7.72
CA ALA A 323 -16.96 11.35 -6.82
C ALA A 323 -15.97 12.38 -7.42
N LEU A 324 -15.78 12.40 -8.75
CA LEU A 324 -14.97 13.42 -9.40
C LEU A 324 -15.69 14.78 -9.37
N MET A 325 -16.98 14.80 -9.70
CA MET A 325 -17.77 16.03 -9.68
C MET A 325 -17.85 16.62 -8.26
N ASP A 326 -17.98 15.79 -7.24
CA ASP A 326 -17.95 16.23 -5.83
C ASP A 326 -16.62 16.92 -5.48
N ASN A 327 -15.49 16.35 -5.91
CA ASN A 327 -14.17 16.99 -5.71
C ASN A 327 -14.05 18.32 -6.48
N LEU A 328 -14.55 18.39 -7.71
CA LEU A 328 -14.54 19.64 -8.49
C LEU A 328 -15.46 20.71 -7.88
N GLU A 329 -16.56 20.33 -7.25
CA GLU A 329 -17.41 21.26 -6.54
C GLU A 329 -16.65 21.89 -5.36
N VAL A 330 -15.94 21.10 -4.57
CA VAL A 330 -15.10 21.60 -3.47
C VAL A 330 -14.05 22.60 -3.98
N LEU A 331 -13.40 22.30 -5.12
CA LEU A 331 -12.36 23.16 -5.71
C LEU A 331 -12.91 24.45 -6.36
N THR A 332 -14.21 24.49 -6.67
CA THR A 332 -14.88 25.67 -7.27
C THR A 332 -15.63 26.52 -6.27
N GLN A 333 -15.97 25.98 -5.09
CA GLN A 333 -16.60 26.73 -4.00
C GLN A 333 -15.70 27.85 -3.45
N SER A 334 -14.37 27.71 -3.56
CA SER A 334 -13.40 28.71 -3.10
C SER A 334 -13.20 29.90 -4.04
N GLN A 335 -13.78 29.89 -5.25
CA GLN A 335 -13.64 30.98 -6.21
C GLN A 335 -14.66 32.09 -5.90
N GLU A 336 -14.16 33.29 -5.59
CA GLU A 336 -14.97 34.49 -5.32
C GLU A 336 -15.67 34.97 -6.60
N GLY A 337 -16.80 34.35 -6.93
CA GLY A 337 -17.68 34.75 -8.01
C GLY A 337 -19.10 34.33 -7.69
N GLY A 338 -20.08 35.23 -7.90
CA GLY A 338 -21.50 34.89 -7.80
C GLY A 338 -21.90 33.68 -8.68
N SER A 339 -23.16 33.28 -8.71
CA SER A 339 -23.57 32.04 -9.42
C SER A 339 -23.15 32.00 -10.91
N TRP A 340 -23.00 33.17 -11.54
CA TRP A 340 -22.53 33.32 -12.92
C TRP A 340 -21.03 32.99 -13.10
N GLY A 341 -20.17 33.42 -12.17
CA GLY A 341 -18.74 33.09 -12.20
C GLY A 341 -18.48 31.60 -11.97
N ARG A 342 -19.31 30.96 -11.13
CA ARG A 342 -19.29 29.50 -10.92
C ARG A 342 -19.70 28.72 -12.16
N ALA A 343 -20.72 29.16 -12.89
CA ALA A 343 -21.14 28.52 -14.14
C ALA A 343 -20.04 28.58 -15.22
N ALA A 344 -19.43 29.75 -15.41
CA ALA A 344 -18.32 29.92 -16.36
C ALA A 344 -17.09 29.08 -15.96
N THR A 345 -16.78 29.01 -14.67
CA THR A 345 -15.68 28.17 -14.15
C THR A 345 -15.97 26.69 -14.38
N ASN A 346 -17.20 26.22 -14.14
CA ASN A 346 -17.60 24.84 -14.40
C ASN A 346 -17.51 24.47 -15.88
N ASP A 347 -17.91 25.35 -16.79
CA ASP A 347 -17.80 25.11 -18.23
C ASP A 347 -16.32 25.04 -18.68
N LEU A 348 -15.47 25.92 -18.13
CA LEU A 348 -14.03 25.88 -18.39
C LEU A 348 -13.40 24.56 -17.87
N LEU A 349 -13.77 24.13 -16.67
CA LEU A 349 -13.29 22.88 -16.09
C LEU A 349 -13.73 21.67 -16.91
N ARG A 350 -15.01 21.61 -17.32
CA ARG A 350 -15.54 20.55 -18.20
C ARG A 350 -14.81 20.50 -19.54
N ASN A 351 -14.35 21.64 -20.05
CA ASN A 351 -13.58 21.65 -21.29
C ASN A 351 -12.14 21.17 -21.08
N ARG A 352 -11.52 21.46 -19.93
CA ARG A 352 -10.12 21.17 -19.61
C ARG A 352 -9.88 19.80 -18.99
N ILE A 353 -10.90 19.16 -18.44
CA ILE A 353 -10.84 17.82 -17.88
C ILE A 353 -11.55 16.85 -18.83
N LYS A 354 -10.84 15.83 -19.29
CA LYS A 354 -11.40 14.75 -20.11
C LYS A 354 -11.33 13.44 -19.35
N ILE A 355 -12.47 12.76 -19.26
CA ILE A 355 -12.51 11.41 -18.70
C ILE A 355 -12.37 10.42 -19.85
N ARG A 356 -11.42 9.49 -19.71
CA ARG A 356 -11.14 8.46 -20.70
C ARG A 356 -11.10 7.09 -20.06
N SER A 357 -11.63 6.10 -20.76
CA SER A 357 -11.44 4.69 -20.41
C SER A 357 -10.00 4.25 -20.69
N LEU A 358 -9.54 3.24 -19.97
CA LEU A 358 -8.19 2.67 -20.18
C LEU A 358 -7.97 2.17 -21.60
N ASN A 359 -9.01 1.62 -22.23
CA ASN A 359 -8.93 1.12 -23.61
C ASN A 359 -8.63 2.25 -24.60
N PHE A 360 -9.11 3.46 -24.32
CA PHE A 360 -8.88 4.63 -25.16
C PHE A 360 -7.48 5.24 -24.98
N MET A 361 -6.82 4.96 -23.85
CA MET A 361 -5.45 5.40 -23.59
C MET A 361 -4.42 4.59 -24.38
N ARG A 362 -4.74 3.33 -24.69
CA ARG A 362 -3.80 2.38 -25.29
C ARG A 362 -3.32 2.82 -26.68
N GLY A 363 -1.99 2.85 -26.85
CA GLY A 363 -1.35 3.13 -28.15
C GLY A 363 -1.42 4.60 -28.57
N ARG A 364 -1.78 5.50 -27.64
CA ARG A 364 -1.79 6.94 -27.87
C ARG A 364 -0.56 7.61 -27.28
N THR A 365 -0.22 8.77 -27.83
CA THR A 365 0.81 9.65 -27.28
C THR A 365 0.13 10.91 -26.74
N PHE A 366 0.34 11.20 -25.47
CA PHE A 366 -0.22 12.37 -24.79
C PHE A 366 0.90 13.39 -24.58
N LEU A 367 0.87 14.48 -25.35
CA LEU A 367 1.82 15.58 -25.21
C LEU A 367 1.21 16.69 -24.36
N ASN A 368 1.99 17.21 -23.42
CA ASN A 368 1.62 18.33 -22.54
C ASN A 368 0.25 18.12 -21.87
N ARG A 369 0.03 16.93 -21.30
CA ARG A 369 -1.20 16.58 -20.57
C ARG A 369 -0.90 16.08 -19.17
N TYR A 370 -1.76 16.42 -18.24
CA TYR A 370 -1.72 15.92 -16.87
C TYR A 370 -2.61 14.69 -16.76
N ILE A 371 -2.03 13.50 -16.54
CA ILE A 371 -2.78 12.25 -16.50
C ILE A 371 -2.96 11.81 -15.05
N ILE A 372 -4.22 11.57 -14.67
CA ILE A 372 -4.61 11.06 -13.37
C ILE A 372 -5.15 9.64 -13.55
N LEU A 373 -4.43 8.67 -12.99
CA LEU A 373 -4.86 7.27 -12.88
C LEU A 373 -5.47 7.06 -11.49
N ASP A 374 -6.79 7.12 -11.39
CA ASP A 374 -7.48 6.94 -10.11
C ASP A 374 -7.83 5.47 -9.87
N GLU A 375 -7.79 5.05 -8.60
CA GLU A 375 -7.90 3.65 -8.18
C GLU A 375 -6.94 2.70 -8.91
N ALA A 376 -5.70 3.14 -9.12
CA ALA A 376 -4.69 2.39 -9.89
C ALA A 376 -4.39 0.99 -9.31
N GLN A 377 -4.69 0.72 -8.05
CA GLN A 377 -4.58 -0.62 -7.45
C GLN A 377 -5.49 -1.66 -8.12
N ASN A 378 -6.54 -1.22 -8.81
CA ASN A 378 -7.44 -2.08 -9.58
C ASN A 378 -6.88 -2.44 -10.97
N LEU A 379 -5.73 -1.89 -11.36
CA LEU A 379 -5.06 -2.19 -12.62
C LEU A 379 -4.18 -3.44 -12.50
N THR A 380 -4.20 -4.26 -13.56
CA THR A 380 -3.18 -5.30 -13.73
C THR A 380 -1.84 -4.67 -14.16
N PRO A 381 -0.67 -5.29 -13.86
CA PRO A 381 0.62 -4.80 -14.31
C PRO A 381 0.72 -4.62 -15.84
N LYS A 382 0.00 -5.45 -16.61
CA LYS A 382 -0.05 -5.35 -18.08
C LYS A 382 -0.81 -4.10 -18.53
N GLN A 383 -1.89 -3.73 -17.85
CA GLN A 383 -2.63 -2.50 -18.14
C GLN A 383 -1.79 -1.28 -17.76
N MET A 384 -1.15 -1.30 -16.59
CA MET A 384 -0.27 -0.20 -16.15
C MET A 384 0.90 0.03 -17.10
N LYS A 385 1.49 -1.03 -17.68
CA LYS A 385 2.56 -0.92 -18.69
C LYS A 385 2.07 -0.44 -20.07
N ALA A 386 0.78 -0.58 -20.35
CA ALA A 386 0.19 -0.20 -21.64
C ALA A 386 -0.27 1.26 -21.69
N LEU A 387 -0.42 1.88 -20.53
CA LEU A 387 -0.55 3.32 -20.32
C LEU A 387 0.85 3.96 -20.40
#